data_AF-U3CEP6-F1
#
_entry.id   AF-U3CEP6-F1
#
_cell.length_a   1.000
_cell.length_b   1.000
_cell.length_c   1.000
_cell.angle_alpha   90.00
_cell.angle_beta   90.00
_cell.angle_gamma   90.00
#
_symmetry.space_group_name_H-M   'P 1'
#
loop_
_entity.id
_entity.type
_entity.pdbx_description
1 polymer ?
#
loop_
_entity_poly.entity_id
_entity_poly.type
_entity_poly.pdbx_seq_one_letter_code
_entity_poly.pdbx_strand_id
1 'polypeptide(L)'
;MLTPIIEVCDDMQNIHSPFTGRMIYGQNLDDEVYQELSELQADPSKDQSILFVYDAENQEYLYLSKTLLDGIDFDPEEVEVDAKQLLGILGRSDLIAFRQCGNFLLGDCWTVFCPVVSE
;
A
#
# COMPACT_ATOMS: atom_id res chain seq x y z
N MET A 1 -6.43 -12.17 14.01
CA MET A 1 -5.21 -11.44 14.42
C MET A 1 -5.25 -10.07 13.77
N LEU A 2 -4.72 -9.03 14.40
CA LEU A 2 -4.70 -7.69 13.80
C LEU A 2 -3.52 -7.61 12.83
N THR A 3 -3.78 -7.26 11.56
CA THR A 3 -2.74 -6.94 10.59
C THR A 3 -1.84 -5.84 11.15
N PRO A 4 -0.50 -6.00 11.16
CA PRO A 4 0.39 -4.93 11.56
C PRO A 4 0.25 -3.74 10.60
N ILE A 5 0.01 -2.55 11.18
CA ILE A 5 -0.03 -1.28 10.47
C ILE A 5 1.20 -0.48 10.88
N ILE A 6 2.02 -0.12 9.90
CA ILE A 6 3.14 0.79 10.07
C ILE A 6 2.67 2.18 9.62
N GLU A 7 2.46 3.07 10.59
CA GLU A 7 2.10 4.46 10.34
C GLU A 7 3.37 5.32 10.18
N VAL A 8 3.45 6.03 9.06
CA VAL A 8 4.54 6.95 8.72
C VAL A 8 3.98 8.36 8.74
N CYS A 9 4.33 9.12 9.78
CA CYS A 9 3.95 10.52 9.98
C CYS A 9 5.15 11.48 9.83
N ASP A 10 6.14 11.10 9.01
CA ASP A 10 7.32 11.94 8.78
C ASP A 10 7.05 12.98 7.70
N ASP A 11 6.84 14.22 8.14
CA ASP A 11 6.63 15.41 7.31
C ASP A 11 7.87 15.77 6.46
N MET A 12 9.04 15.22 6.78
CA MET A 12 10.32 15.57 6.14
C MET A 12 10.64 14.73 4.89
N GLN A 13 9.65 14.02 4.33
CA GLN A 13 9.73 13.31 3.04
C GLN A 13 10.77 12.18 2.93
N ASN A 14 11.49 11.80 4.00
CA ASN A 14 12.63 10.87 3.91
C ASN A 14 12.27 9.38 4.13
N ILE A 15 10.99 9.08 4.34
CA ILE A 15 10.50 7.71 4.48
C ILE A 15 9.62 7.39 3.27
N HIS A 16 10.22 6.69 2.32
CA HIS A 16 9.50 6.11 1.21
C HIS A 16 9.24 4.66 1.57
N SER A 17 7.97 4.24 1.48
CA SER A 17 7.63 2.83 1.42
C SER A 17 7.69 2.42 -0.05
N PRO A 18 8.84 1.95 -0.58
CA PRO A 18 8.81 1.29 -1.88
C PRO A 18 7.94 0.05 -1.72
N PHE A 19 6.78 0.12 -2.35
CA PHE A 19 6.20 -0.99 -3.11
C PHE A 19 7.24 -2.11 -3.33
N THR A 20 7.21 -3.15 -2.47
CA THR A 20 7.95 -4.44 -2.43
C THR A 20 8.10 -4.99 -0.99
N GLY A 21 7.50 -4.33 0.01
CA GLY A 21 7.72 -4.67 1.43
C GLY A 21 9.08 -4.20 1.97
N ARG A 22 9.79 -3.33 1.23
CA ARG A 22 11.01 -2.67 1.70
C ARG A 22 10.63 -1.30 2.28
N MET A 23 11.33 -0.89 3.32
CA MET A 23 11.25 0.47 3.87
C MET A 23 12.54 1.19 3.52
N ILE A 24 12.46 2.30 2.81
CA ILE A 24 13.63 3.12 2.49
C ILE A 24 13.64 4.31 3.44
N TYR A 25 14.70 4.39 4.24
CA TYR A 25 14.95 5.47 5.21
C TYR A 25 16.27 6.18 4.88
N GLY A 26 16.21 7.50 4.70
CA GLY A 26 17.40 8.35 4.73
C GLY A 26 17.98 8.77 3.38
N GLN A 27 18.71 9.90 3.44
CA GLN A 27 19.01 10.85 2.37
C GLN A 27 19.90 10.31 1.22
N ASN A 28 19.61 10.84 0.03
CA ASN A 28 20.25 10.58 -1.27
C ASN A 28 19.97 9.16 -1.81
N LEU A 29 18.72 8.93 -2.18
CA LEU A 29 18.44 7.87 -3.16
C LEU A 29 19.00 8.30 -4.52
N ASP A 30 19.59 7.34 -5.22
CA ASP A 30 20.01 7.53 -6.60
C ASP A 30 18.77 7.79 -7.48
N ASP A 31 18.94 8.59 -8.54
CA ASP A 31 17.85 8.97 -9.45
C ASP A 31 17.10 7.75 -10.02
N GLU A 32 17.79 6.62 -10.20
CA GLU A 32 17.21 5.35 -10.65
C GLU A 32 16.16 4.81 -9.68
N VAL A 33 16.43 4.88 -8.37
CA VAL A 33 15.49 4.41 -7.33
C VAL A 33 14.27 5.33 -7.27
N TYR A 34 14.47 6.63 -7.44
CA TYR A 34 13.35 7.57 -7.56
C TYR A 34 12.50 7.30 -8.80
N GLN A 35 13.13 6.96 -9.92
CA GLN A 35 12.39 6.58 -11.13
C GLN A 35 11.59 5.31 -10.92
N GLU A 36 12.18 4.26 -10.33
CA GLU A 36 11.46 3.01 -9.99
C GLU A 36 10.26 3.27 -9.06
N LEU A 37 10.46 4.10 -8.03
CA LEU A 37 9.39 4.53 -7.13
C LEU A 37 8.28 5.27 -7.86
N SER A 38 8.63 6.22 -8.74
CA SER A 38 7.66 6.95 -9.54
C SER A 38 6.91 6.05 -10.51
N GLU A 39 7.59 5.06 -11.09
CA GLU A 39 6.98 4.08 -11.99
C GLU A 39 6.02 3.14 -11.24
N LEU A 40 6.37 2.74 -10.02
CA LEU A 40 5.51 1.92 -9.15
C LEU A 40 4.31 2.71 -8.60
N GLN A 41 4.48 4.00 -8.30
CA GLN A 41 3.36 4.88 -7.96
C GLN A 41 2.41 5.06 -9.14
N ALA A 42 2.93 5.16 -10.36
CA ALA A 42 2.11 5.28 -11.57
C ALA A 42 1.42 3.97 -11.95
N ASP A 43 2.04 2.83 -11.65
CA ASP A 43 1.49 1.50 -11.93
C ASP A 43 1.84 0.50 -10.81
N PRO A 44 0.99 0.43 -9.77
CA PRO A 44 1.17 -0.53 -8.67
C PRO A 44 1.14 -2.00 -9.12
N SER A 45 0.58 -2.31 -10.29
CA SER A 45 0.49 -3.71 -10.77
C SER A 45 1.84 -4.35 -11.08
N LYS A 46 2.92 -3.55 -11.20
CA LYS A 46 4.29 -4.03 -11.39
C LYS A 46 4.83 -4.79 -10.18
N ASP A 47 4.28 -4.59 -8.99
CA ASP A 47 4.66 -5.32 -7.78
C ASP A 47 3.51 -6.24 -7.32
N GLN A 48 3.71 -7.53 -7.54
CA GLN A 48 2.74 -8.58 -7.21
C GLN A 48 2.48 -8.74 -5.71
N SER A 49 3.33 -8.18 -4.85
CA SER A 49 3.10 -8.20 -3.41
C SER A 49 2.02 -7.20 -2.97
N ILE A 50 1.71 -6.19 -3.78
CA ILE A 50 0.67 -5.20 -3.46
C ILE A 50 -0.69 -5.83 -3.67
N LEU A 51 -1.52 -5.81 -2.62
CA LEU A 51 -2.92 -6.19 -2.72
C LEU A 51 -3.81 -5.02 -3.06
N PHE A 52 -3.59 -3.86 -2.44
CA PHE A 52 -4.34 -2.66 -2.76
C PHE A 52 -3.62 -1.39 -2.34
N VAL A 53 -4.01 -0.28 -2.98
CA VAL A 53 -3.65 1.09 -2.62
C VAL A 53 -4.96 1.86 -2.43
N TYR A 54 -5.09 2.54 -1.29
CA TYR A 54 -6.30 3.28 -0.92
C TYR A 54 -5.95 4.71 -0.50
N ASP A 55 -6.56 5.67 -1.17
CA ASP A 55 -6.48 7.09 -0.85
C ASP A 55 -7.55 7.41 0.20
N ALA A 56 -7.12 7.63 1.45
CA ALA A 56 -8.03 7.92 2.55
C ALA A 56 -8.51 9.39 2.56
N GLU A 57 -7.87 10.29 1.82
CA GLU A 57 -8.35 11.67 1.67
C GLU A 57 -9.57 11.71 0.75
N ASN A 58 -9.48 11.00 -0.38
CA ASN A 58 -10.55 10.92 -1.38
C ASN A 58 -11.50 9.73 -1.17
N GLN A 59 -11.19 8.85 -0.22
CA GLN A 59 -11.97 7.65 0.13
C GLN A 59 -12.14 6.67 -1.03
N GLU A 60 -11.11 6.50 -1.85
CA GLU A 60 -11.15 5.67 -3.06
C GLU A 60 -9.98 4.69 -3.15
N TYR A 61 -10.19 3.56 -3.84
CA TYR A 61 -9.12 2.64 -4.15
C TYR A 61 -8.40 3.11 -5.42
N LEU A 62 -7.13 3.45 -5.29
CA LEU A 62 -6.28 3.75 -6.45
C LEU A 62 -5.86 2.48 -7.18
N TYR A 63 -5.85 1.35 -6.46
CA TYR A 63 -5.51 0.04 -7.02
C TYR A 63 -6.10 -1.10 -6.18
N LEU A 64 -6.65 -2.10 -6.87
CA LEU A 64 -7.05 -3.40 -6.32
C LEU A 64 -6.38 -4.50 -7.16
N SER A 65 -5.62 -5.38 -6.52
CA SER A 65 -4.93 -6.46 -7.23
C SER A 65 -5.91 -7.56 -7.61
N LYS A 66 -5.64 -8.24 -8.73
CA LYS A 66 -6.43 -9.39 -9.14
C LYS A 66 -6.41 -10.50 -8.08
N THR A 67 -5.27 -10.72 -7.42
CA THR A 67 -5.14 -11.72 -6.34
C THR A 67 -6.06 -11.42 -5.16
N LEU A 68 -6.27 -10.14 -4.83
CA LEU A 68 -7.25 -9.73 -3.84
C LEU A 68 -8.67 -10.02 -4.33
N LEU A 69 -9.02 -9.56 -5.54
CA LEU A 69 -10.37 -9.71 -6.11
C LEU A 69 -10.76 -11.19 -6.29
N ASP A 70 -9.82 -12.05 -6.67
CA ASP A 70 -10.05 -13.50 -6.77
C ASP A 70 -10.26 -14.15 -5.39
N GLY A 71 -9.85 -13.47 -4.30
CA GLY A 71 -9.93 -13.95 -2.92
C GLY A 71 -11.11 -13.42 -2.10
N ILE A 72 -11.93 -12.52 -2.66
CA ILE A 72 -13.13 -11.96 -2.04
C ILE A 72 -14.35 -12.16 -2.96
N ASP A 73 -15.55 -12.18 -2.38
CA ASP A 73 -16.81 -12.41 -3.11
C ASP A 73 -17.63 -11.12 -3.34
N PHE A 74 -17.01 -9.97 -3.10
CA PHE A 74 -17.61 -8.65 -3.25
C PHE A 74 -16.61 -7.67 -3.87
N ASP A 75 -17.12 -6.60 -4.48
CA ASP A 75 -16.31 -5.48 -4.94
C ASP A 75 -16.18 -4.44 -3.83
N PRO A 76 -14.97 -4.17 -3.27
CA PRO A 76 -14.77 -3.21 -2.21
C PRO A 76 -15.27 -1.79 -2.53
N GLU A 77 -15.26 -1.39 -3.81
CA GLU A 77 -15.73 -0.06 -4.24
C GLU A 77 -17.26 0.02 -4.21
N GLU A 78 -17.97 -1.02 -4.67
CA GLU A 78 -19.44 -1.03 -4.70
C GLU A 78 -20.07 -1.04 -3.29
N VAL A 79 -19.39 -1.65 -2.32
CA VAL A 79 -19.85 -1.72 -0.93
C VAL A 79 -19.23 -0.66 -0.02
N GLU A 80 -18.47 0.29 -0.57
CA GLU A 80 -17.86 1.43 0.13
C GLU A 80 -17.05 1.00 1.37
N VAL A 81 -16.26 -0.08 1.25
CA VAL A 81 -15.44 -0.61 2.34
C VAL A 81 -14.11 0.13 2.39
N ASP A 82 -13.79 0.76 3.52
CA ASP A 82 -12.50 1.44 3.68
C ASP A 82 -11.32 0.46 3.86
N ALA A 83 -10.08 0.93 3.71
CA ALA A 83 -8.88 0.11 3.82
C ALA A 83 -8.80 -0.70 5.14
N LYS A 84 -9.18 -0.10 6.27
CA LYS A 84 -9.10 -0.73 7.58
C LYS A 84 -10.18 -1.79 7.75
N GLN A 85 -11.38 -1.53 7.24
CA GLN A 85 -12.48 -2.49 7.18
C GLN A 85 -12.10 -3.68 6.28
N LEU A 86 -11.56 -3.43 5.09
CA LEU A 86 -11.11 -4.47 4.17
C LEU A 86 -10.03 -5.36 4.81
N LEU A 87 -9.03 -4.78 5.47
CA LEU A 87 -8.04 -5.53 6.25
C LEU A 87 -8.68 -6.42 7.32
N GLY A 88 -9.68 -5.89 8.03
CA GLY A 88 -10.44 -6.63 9.03
C GLY A 88 -11.22 -7.81 8.45
N ILE A 89 -11.83 -7.62 7.27
CA ILE A 89 -12.58 -8.64 6.53
C ILE A 89 -11.64 -9.75 6.04
N LEU A 90 -10.48 -9.39 5.47
CA LEU A 90 -9.50 -10.34 4.99
C LEU A 90 -9.00 -11.25 6.12
N GLY A 91 -8.86 -10.72 7.35
CA GLY A 91 -8.53 -11.53 8.53
C GLY A 91 -7.18 -12.23 8.46
N ARG A 92 -6.31 -11.81 7.54
CA ARG A 92 -5.04 -12.43 7.18
C ARG A 92 -3.89 -11.91 8.05
N SER A 93 -3.14 -12.82 8.67
CA SER A 93 -2.01 -12.47 9.54
C SER A 93 -0.69 -12.27 8.81
N ASP A 94 -0.64 -12.63 7.54
CA ASP A 94 0.53 -12.51 6.66
C ASP A 94 0.60 -11.16 5.94
N LEU A 95 -0.39 -10.29 6.13
CA LEU A 95 -0.41 -8.97 5.51
C LEU A 95 0.45 -7.97 6.29
N ILE A 96 0.97 -6.98 5.56
CA ILE A 96 1.61 -5.79 6.13
C ILE A 96 0.91 -4.57 5.54
N ALA A 97 0.43 -3.68 6.39
CA ALA A 97 -0.18 -2.43 5.96
C ALA A 97 0.76 -1.26 6.27
N PHE A 98 0.95 -0.38 5.30
CA PHE A 98 1.62 0.89 5.48
C PHE A 98 0.61 2.01 5.29
N ARG A 99 0.59 2.95 6.21
CA ARG A 99 -0.20 4.17 6.10
C ARG A 99 0.74 5.37 6.15
N GLN A 100 0.77 6.15 5.09
CA GLN A 100 1.48 7.42 5.04
C GLN A 100 0.49 8.52 5.41
N CYS A 101 0.69 9.18 6.55
CA CYS A 101 -0.21 10.22 7.04
C CYS A 101 0.29 11.59 6.61
N GLY A 102 -0.48 12.32 5.79
CA GLY A 102 -0.18 13.73 5.46
C GLY A 102 1.08 13.91 4.60
N ASN A 103 1.39 12.94 3.73
CA ASN A 103 2.50 13.06 2.80
C ASN A 103 2.19 14.14 1.76
N PHE A 104 3.13 15.05 1.48
CA PHE A 104 2.90 16.13 0.50
C PHE A 104 2.59 15.61 -0.93
N LEU A 105 3.14 14.46 -1.32
CA LEU A 105 2.95 13.87 -2.63
C LEU A 105 1.76 12.91 -2.69
N LEU A 106 1.54 12.13 -1.62
CA LEU A 106 0.59 11.02 -1.60
C LEU A 106 -0.62 11.22 -0.68
N GLY A 107 -0.67 12.29 0.11
CA GLY A 107 -1.73 12.53 1.09
C GLY A 107 -1.75 11.51 2.24
N ASP A 108 -2.94 11.20 2.74
CA ASP A 108 -3.22 10.05 3.61
C ASP A 108 -3.46 8.79 2.77
N CYS A 109 -2.41 8.00 2.54
CA CYS A 109 -2.45 6.85 1.63
C CYS A 109 -2.12 5.54 2.36
N TRP A 110 -2.90 4.51 2.05
CA TRP A 110 -2.70 3.15 2.53
C TRP A 110 -2.17 2.27 1.40
N THR A 111 -1.12 1.51 1.69
CA THR A 111 -0.64 0.45 0.82
C THR A 111 -0.60 -0.85 1.62
N VAL A 112 -1.23 -1.91 1.09
CA VAL A 112 -1.27 -3.21 1.74
C VAL A 112 -0.56 -4.25 0.91
N PHE A 113 0.33 -4.97 1.58
CA PHE A 113 1.19 -5.98 1.02
C PHE A 113 0.81 -7.38 1.53
N CYS A 114 0.88 -8.35 0.63
CA CYS A 114 1.04 -9.76 0.93
C CYS A 114 2.46 -10.16 0.48
N PRO A 115 3.40 -10.37 1.40
CA PRO A 115 4.74 -10.82 1.06
C PRO A 115 4.67 -12.08 0.19
N VAL A 116 5.26 -12.02 -1.00
CA VAL A 116 5.38 -13.21 -1.85
C VAL A 116 6.41 -14.12 -1.19
N VAL A 117 5.96 -15.26 -0.66
CA VAL A 117 6.88 -16.28 -0.16
C VAL A 117 7.49 -16.95 -1.40
N SER A 118 8.75 -16.65 -1.70
CA SER A 118 9.49 -17.37 -2.73
C SER A 118 9.69 -18.82 -2.27
N GLU A 119 9.27 -19.79 -3.09
CA GLU A 119 9.59 -21.21 -2.93
C GLU A 119 11.10 -21.49 -2.98
#